data_AF-A0A4D7JSN8-F1
#
_entry.id   AF-A0A4D7JSN8-F1
#
_cell.length_a   1.000
_cell.length_b   1.000
_cell.length_c   1.000
_cell.angle_alpha   90.00
_cell.angle_beta   90.00
_cell.angle_gamma   90.00
#
_symmetry.space_group_name_H-M   'P 1'
#
loop_
_entity.id
_entity.type
_entity.pdbx_description
1 polymer ?
#
loop_
_entity_poly.entity_id
_entity_poly.type
_entity_poly.pdbx_seq_one_letter_code
_entity_poly.pdbx_strand_id
1 'polypeptide(L)'
;MPVILFTSFFLNQTEKMRIITTIVFLLSFSNTLFCQKQFNIPDIPRIHNFIERLPRLIKTHNLEEIRASEDSLNIRIWQSNSVMTVSVDEETVSEYQVFTTGSDPEIKDTTFSTATSKRILKSILQNKVMTVKDDPSSGIDGAMVYIEISTPESYKIVSMWSPCDEKDQNKKRVVKILRDINEEIDTKKIIDDFQVSLDPGGYSWGMTSFSIDRFLDDEQEKTDFYKRAEAKIKNELNINEQTDPRHFPLVVINGIPRTGIADLNKYTDSEVESIKVLSGSDGKGTELYGRRGENGVVLIKTIN
;
A
#
# COMPACT_ATOMS: atom_id res chain seq x y z
N MET A 1 -21.22 68.78 41.28
CA MET A 1 -21.05 67.63 42.19
C MET A 1 -22.21 66.66 41.96
N PRO A 2 -22.00 65.50 41.32
CA PRO A 2 -22.99 64.43 41.31
C PRO A 2 -22.71 63.43 42.43
N VAL A 3 -23.76 63.08 43.17
CA VAL A 3 -23.75 62.06 44.24
C VAL A 3 -23.93 60.70 43.58
N ILE A 4 -22.88 59.89 43.60
CA ILE A 4 -22.91 58.49 43.15
C ILE A 4 -23.46 57.65 44.31
N LEU A 5 -24.70 57.20 44.19
CA LEU A 5 -25.34 56.25 45.10
C LEU A 5 -24.85 54.84 44.78
N PHE A 6 -23.88 54.36 45.57
CA PHE A 6 -23.50 52.95 45.65
C PHE A 6 -24.65 52.14 46.27
N THR A 7 -25.42 51.43 45.44
CA THR A 7 -26.35 50.39 45.91
C THR A 7 -25.60 49.06 45.96
N SER A 8 -25.24 48.66 47.18
CA SER A 8 -24.64 47.37 47.48
C SER A 8 -25.67 46.25 47.33
N PHE A 9 -25.51 45.46 46.27
CA PHE A 9 -26.31 44.28 45.98
C PHE A 9 -25.93 43.15 46.95
N PHE A 10 -26.70 42.95 48.03
CA PHE A 10 -26.61 41.76 48.88
C PHE A 10 -27.39 40.61 48.22
N LEU A 11 -26.75 39.86 47.33
CA LEU A 11 -27.27 38.56 46.91
C LEU A 11 -27.27 37.59 48.09
N ASN A 12 -28.39 36.90 48.29
CA ASN A 12 -28.55 35.83 49.28
C ASN A 12 -27.54 34.69 48.99
N GLN A 13 -27.00 34.05 50.03
CA GLN A 13 -26.00 32.97 49.91
C GLN A 13 -26.46 31.86 48.95
N THR A 14 -27.76 31.56 48.94
CA THR A 14 -28.36 30.55 48.05
C THR A 14 -28.26 30.94 46.57
N GLU A 15 -28.40 32.23 46.25
CA GLU A 15 -28.25 32.72 44.87
C GLU A 15 -26.78 32.74 44.43
N LYS A 16 -25.86 33.10 45.33
CA LYS A 16 -24.41 33.01 45.05
C LYS A 16 -23.98 31.58 44.72
N MET A 17 -24.46 30.59 45.50
CA MET A 17 -24.21 29.17 45.25
C MET A 17 -24.78 28.71 43.90
N ARG A 18 -26.01 29.12 43.54
CA ARG A 18 -26.58 28.81 42.22
C ARG A 18 -25.77 29.41 41.07
N ILE A 19 -25.38 30.68 41.16
CA ILE A 19 -24.58 31.34 40.12
C ILE A 19 -23.22 30.67 39.95
N ILE A 20 -22.53 30.34 41.04
CA ILE A 20 -21.24 29.64 40.99
C ILE A 20 -21.40 28.26 40.35
N THR A 21 -22.45 27.52 40.73
CA THR A 21 -22.69 26.17 40.16
C THR A 21 -22.98 26.25 38.67
N THR A 22 -23.78 27.22 38.22
CA THR A 22 -24.06 27.45 36.79
C THR A 22 -22.80 27.88 36.03
N ILE A 23 -21.94 28.73 36.61
CA ILE A 23 -20.68 29.13 35.99
C ILE A 23 -19.72 27.94 35.88
N VAL A 24 -19.58 27.13 36.94
CA VAL A 24 -18.76 25.90 36.90
C VAL A 24 -19.28 24.93 35.85
N PHE A 25 -20.61 24.76 35.76
CA PHE A 25 -21.25 23.90 34.76
C PHE A 25 -21.01 24.42 33.33
N LEU A 26 -21.19 25.72 33.10
CA LEU A 26 -20.89 26.37 31.81
C LEU A 26 -19.41 26.25 31.44
N LEU A 27 -18.50 26.41 32.41
CA LEU A 27 -17.05 26.26 32.19
C LEU A 27 -16.68 24.81 31.85
N SER A 28 -17.32 23.82 32.48
CA SER A 28 -17.12 22.41 32.11
C SER A 28 -17.64 22.08 30.71
N PHE A 29 -18.76 22.69 30.27
CA PHE A 29 -19.26 22.52 28.90
C PHE A 29 -18.45 23.30 27.86
N SER A 30 -17.87 24.44 28.21
CA SER A 30 -16.98 25.18 27.30
C SER A 30 -15.64 24.47 27.09
N ASN A 31 -15.11 23.77 28.10
CA ASN A 31 -13.88 22.98 27.95
C ASN A 31 -14.07 21.77 27.03
N THR A 32 -15.24 21.13 27.03
CA THR A 32 -15.54 20.04 26.07
C THR A 32 -15.60 20.51 24.62
N LEU A 33 -15.92 21.77 24.36
CA LEU A 33 -15.93 22.33 23.00
C LEU A 33 -14.53 22.69 22.49
N PHE A 34 -13.54 22.87 23.37
CA PHE A 34 -12.15 23.17 23.00
C PHE A 34 -11.28 21.91 22.78
N CYS A 35 -11.79 20.71 23.06
CA CYS A 35 -11.08 19.45 22.80
C CYS A 35 -11.51 18.77 21.48
N GLN A 36 -12.09 19.52 20.54
CA GLN A 36 -12.39 18.96 19.22
C GLN A 36 -11.13 18.93 18.35
N LYS A 37 -10.70 17.72 17.98
CA LYS A 37 -9.60 17.47 17.06
C LYS A 37 -9.80 18.27 15.77
N GLN A 38 -8.82 19.10 15.42
CA GLN A 38 -8.89 19.97 14.26
C GLN A 38 -8.55 19.22 12.97
N PHE A 39 -9.40 19.31 11.95
CA PHE A 39 -9.14 18.70 10.64
C PHE A 39 -8.57 19.74 9.67
N ASN A 40 -7.31 19.56 9.28
CA ASN A 40 -6.65 20.33 8.23
C ASN A 40 -6.65 19.51 6.93
N ILE A 41 -7.78 19.57 6.23
CA ILE A 41 -7.98 18.93 4.92
C ILE A 41 -7.94 20.03 3.85
N PRO A 42 -6.91 20.03 2.98
CA PRO A 42 -6.82 21.01 1.89
C PRO A 42 -7.99 20.87 0.91
N ASP A 43 -8.50 22.00 0.43
CA ASP A 43 -9.59 22.03 -0.55
C ASP A 43 -9.07 21.73 -1.97
N ILE A 44 -8.76 20.45 -2.20
CA ILE A 44 -8.18 19.96 -3.44
C ILE A 44 -8.99 18.72 -3.87
N PRO A 45 -9.56 18.67 -5.10
CA PRO A 45 -10.47 17.60 -5.53
C PRO A 45 -9.96 16.17 -5.31
N ARG A 46 -8.67 15.93 -5.54
CA ARG A 46 -8.03 14.61 -5.35
C ARG A 46 -7.91 14.20 -3.88
N ILE A 47 -7.79 15.14 -2.96
CA ILE A 47 -7.79 14.86 -1.52
C ILE A 47 -9.19 14.51 -1.09
N HIS A 48 -10.20 15.25 -1.55
CA HIS A 48 -11.61 14.91 -1.30
C HIS A 48 -11.93 13.50 -1.79
N ASN A 49 -11.55 13.15 -3.03
CA ASN A 49 -11.72 11.79 -3.56
C ASN A 49 -11.03 10.73 -2.69
N PHE A 50 -9.79 11.00 -2.25
CA PHE A 50 -9.09 10.10 -1.35
C PHE A 50 -9.80 9.94 -0.01
N ILE A 51 -10.23 11.04 0.63
CA ILE A 51 -10.95 11.04 1.91
C ILE A 51 -12.30 10.33 1.81
N GLU A 52 -13.04 10.51 0.71
CA GLU A 52 -14.30 9.80 0.44
C GLU A 52 -14.07 8.28 0.35
N ARG A 53 -12.95 7.85 -0.24
CA ARG A 53 -12.58 6.43 -0.38
C ARG A 53 -11.91 5.84 0.86
N LEU A 54 -11.36 6.68 1.74
CA LEU A 54 -10.54 6.27 2.87
C LEU A 54 -11.22 5.24 3.78
N PRO A 55 -12.51 5.35 4.17
CA PRO A 55 -13.16 4.31 4.98
C PRO A 55 -13.16 2.92 4.32
N ARG A 56 -13.35 2.88 2.99
CA ARG A 56 -13.28 1.62 2.24
C ARG A 56 -11.85 1.10 2.21
N LEU A 57 -10.85 1.97 1.97
CA LEU A 57 -9.45 1.59 1.97
C LEU A 57 -9.03 1.02 3.34
N ILE A 58 -9.32 1.72 4.42
CA ILE A 58 -9.05 1.26 5.80
C ILE A 58 -9.65 -0.13 6.03
N LYS A 59 -10.91 -0.35 5.64
CA LYS A 59 -11.56 -1.66 5.77
C LYS A 59 -10.91 -2.74 4.90
N THR A 60 -10.66 -2.44 3.62
CA THR A 60 -10.04 -3.39 2.67
C THR A 60 -8.65 -3.82 3.13
N HIS A 61 -7.90 -2.90 3.74
CA HIS A 61 -6.54 -3.11 4.21
C HIS A 61 -6.45 -3.53 5.68
N ASN A 62 -7.59 -3.74 6.35
CA ASN A 62 -7.68 -4.05 7.78
C ASN A 62 -6.83 -3.10 8.67
N LEU A 63 -6.85 -1.81 8.33
CA LEU A 63 -6.08 -0.78 9.04
C LEU A 63 -6.93 -0.16 10.15
N GLU A 64 -6.25 0.42 11.14
CA GLU A 64 -6.92 1.19 12.18
C GLU A 64 -7.33 2.59 11.71
N GLU A 65 -8.36 3.18 12.34
CA GLU A 65 -8.81 4.54 12.03
C GLU A 65 -8.00 5.59 12.82
N ILE A 66 -6.96 6.14 12.20
CA ILE A 66 -6.08 7.10 12.87
C ILE A 66 -6.71 8.48 13.05
N ARG A 67 -7.79 8.83 12.34
CA ARG A 67 -8.47 10.14 12.51
C ARG A 67 -9.10 10.26 13.89
N ALA A 68 -9.55 9.14 14.46
CA ALA A 68 -10.16 9.08 15.79
C ALA A 68 -9.16 8.68 16.89
N SER A 69 -7.92 8.35 16.55
CA SER A 69 -6.90 7.93 17.52
C SER A 69 -6.57 9.04 18.53
N GLU A 70 -6.34 8.62 19.77
CA GLU A 70 -5.89 9.43 20.91
C GLU A 70 -4.37 9.34 21.12
N ASP A 71 -3.65 8.56 20.32
CA ASP A 71 -2.20 8.40 20.45
C ASP A 71 -1.49 9.75 20.25
N SER A 72 -0.32 9.88 20.87
CA SER A 72 0.46 11.11 20.80
C SER A 72 0.82 11.53 19.37
N LEU A 73 1.06 10.56 18.48
CA LEU A 73 1.32 10.79 17.07
C LEU A 73 1.08 9.51 16.23
N ASN A 74 0.32 9.65 15.16
CA ASN A 74 0.19 8.68 14.09
C ASN A 74 0.59 9.30 12.76
N ILE A 75 1.39 8.57 11.98
CA ILE A 75 1.76 8.95 10.62
C ILE A 75 1.48 7.76 9.72
N ARG A 76 0.66 7.97 8.68
CA ARG A 76 0.39 6.95 7.66
C ARG A 76 0.75 7.47 6.28
N ILE A 77 1.59 6.73 5.58
CA ILE A 77 2.06 7.05 4.23
C ILE A 77 1.49 6.02 3.26
N TRP A 78 0.62 6.48 2.37
CA TRP A 78 0.02 5.67 1.31
C TRP A 78 0.80 5.84 0.01
N GLN A 79 1.12 4.72 -0.63
CA GLN A 79 1.66 4.63 -1.98
C GLN A 79 0.78 3.67 -2.81
N SER A 80 1.07 3.50 -4.09
CA SER A 80 0.23 2.70 -5.01
C SER A 80 0.00 1.25 -4.57
N ASN A 81 1.00 0.64 -3.91
CA ASN A 81 1.03 -0.78 -3.56
C ASN A 81 1.50 -1.03 -2.12
N SER A 82 1.57 0.01 -1.31
CA SER A 82 2.01 -0.12 0.07
C SER A 82 1.48 0.97 0.98
N VAL A 83 1.37 0.66 2.26
CA VAL A 83 1.03 1.59 3.34
C VAL A 83 2.03 1.41 4.47
N MET A 84 2.64 2.51 4.89
CA MET A 84 3.47 2.56 6.09
C MET A 84 2.70 3.29 7.19
N THR A 85 2.50 2.65 8.34
CA THR A 85 1.92 3.30 9.54
C THR A 85 2.96 3.34 10.64
N VAL A 86 3.10 4.49 11.30
CA VAL A 86 3.94 4.69 12.48
C VAL A 86 3.07 5.29 13.56
N SER A 87 2.92 4.58 14.67
CA SER A 87 2.07 4.96 15.81
C SER A 87 2.94 5.17 17.05
N VAL A 88 2.67 6.23 17.79
CA VAL A 88 3.43 6.64 18.98
C VAL A 88 2.46 6.86 20.12
N ASP A 89 2.47 5.95 21.07
CA ASP A 89 1.77 6.09 22.33
C ASP A 89 2.75 5.79 23.49
N GLU A 90 2.51 4.76 24.31
CA GLU A 90 3.50 4.28 25.29
C GLU A 90 4.76 3.75 24.60
N GLU A 91 4.59 3.09 23.45
CA GLU A 91 5.67 2.64 22.57
C GLU A 91 5.53 3.18 21.16
N THR A 92 6.63 3.11 20.39
CA THR A 92 6.62 3.42 18.97
C THR A 92 6.53 2.13 18.17
N VAL A 93 5.41 1.93 17.49
CA VAL A 93 5.17 0.78 16.62
C VAL A 93 5.17 1.25 15.17
N SER A 94 5.63 0.40 14.27
CA SER A 94 5.58 0.67 12.83
C SER A 94 5.20 -0.59 12.10
N GLU A 95 4.35 -0.42 11.10
CA GLU A 95 3.79 -1.47 10.28
C GLU A 95 3.91 -1.07 8.82
N TYR A 96 4.38 -2.01 8.00
CA TYR A 96 4.42 -1.85 6.56
C TYR A 96 3.56 -2.93 5.92
N GLN A 97 2.56 -2.50 5.18
CA GLN A 97 1.71 -3.35 4.40
C GLN A 97 2.06 -3.20 2.92
N VAL A 98 2.21 -4.32 2.22
CA VAL A 98 2.36 -4.37 0.75
C VAL A 98 1.20 -5.16 0.16
N PHE A 99 0.71 -4.76 -1.01
CA PHE A 99 -0.46 -5.38 -1.62
C PHE A 99 -0.50 -5.28 -3.15
N THR A 100 -1.20 -6.23 -3.76
CA THR A 100 -1.57 -6.18 -5.18
C THR A 100 -2.75 -5.25 -5.41
N THR A 101 -2.95 -4.75 -6.64
CA THR A 101 -4.15 -3.98 -7.01
C THR A 101 -5.19 -4.89 -7.67
N GLY A 102 -6.48 -4.58 -7.51
CA GLY A 102 -7.57 -5.38 -8.07
C GLY A 102 -8.86 -5.27 -7.28
N SER A 103 -9.85 -6.11 -7.62
CA SER A 103 -11.08 -6.26 -6.81
C SER A 103 -10.78 -6.89 -5.45
N ASP A 104 -9.87 -7.86 -5.45
CA ASP A 104 -9.53 -8.71 -4.31
C ASP A 104 -8.00 -8.67 -4.15
N PRO A 105 -7.46 -7.66 -3.46
CA PRO A 105 -6.02 -7.50 -3.31
C PRO A 105 -5.47 -8.56 -2.34
N GLU A 106 -4.33 -9.14 -2.72
CA GLU A 106 -3.50 -9.93 -1.81
C GLU A 106 -2.67 -8.96 -0.95
N ILE A 107 -2.59 -9.22 0.35
CA ILE A 107 -2.03 -8.28 1.33
C ILE A 107 -1.02 -9.01 2.23
N LYS A 108 0.11 -8.37 2.49
CA LYS A 108 1.12 -8.83 3.44
C LYS A 108 1.50 -7.71 4.41
N ASP A 109 1.34 -7.99 5.70
CA ASP A 109 1.74 -7.09 6.78
C ASP A 109 3.11 -7.46 7.34
N THR A 110 3.88 -6.45 7.73
CA THR A 110 5.16 -6.59 8.44
C THR A 110 5.23 -5.57 9.57
N THR A 111 5.27 -6.06 10.81
CA THR A 111 5.46 -5.22 12.00
C THR A 111 6.93 -5.17 12.38
N PHE A 112 7.43 -3.99 12.77
CA PHE A 112 8.82 -3.79 13.13
C PHE A 112 9.02 -3.65 14.64
N SER A 113 10.23 -4.00 15.09
CA SER A 113 10.64 -3.79 16.48
C SER A 113 10.60 -2.31 16.87
N THR A 114 10.32 -2.02 18.14
CA THR A 114 10.30 -0.67 18.71
C THR A 114 11.58 0.13 18.38
N ALA A 115 12.75 -0.51 18.33
CA ALA A 115 14.01 0.14 17.97
C ALA A 115 14.05 0.59 16.50
N THR A 116 13.60 -0.25 15.57
CA THR A 116 13.48 0.08 14.14
C THR A 116 12.42 1.16 13.94
N SER A 117 11.26 1.02 14.56
CA SER A 117 10.15 1.99 14.52
C SER A 117 10.58 3.38 15.01
N LYS A 118 11.40 3.46 16.07
CA LYS A 118 12.00 4.73 16.53
C LYS A 118 12.97 5.35 15.50
N ARG A 119 13.74 4.55 14.77
CA ARG A 119 14.64 5.06 13.71
C ARG A 119 13.85 5.59 12.51
N ILE A 120 12.81 4.87 12.10
CA ILE A 120 11.85 5.32 11.08
C ILE A 120 11.23 6.66 11.48
N LEU A 121 10.63 6.72 12.67
CA LEU A 121 10.00 7.94 13.18
C LEU A 121 10.99 9.11 13.21
N LYS A 122 12.21 8.87 13.70
CA LYS A 122 13.26 9.88 13.74
C LYS A 122 13.56 10.43 12.35
N SER A 123 13.69 9.58 11.32
CA SER A 123 13.90 10.06 9.94
C SER A 123 12.72 10.90 9.44
N ILE A 124 11.49 10.43 9.66
CA ILE A 124 10.27 11.15 9.27
C ILE A 124 10.24 12.56 9.88
N LEU A 125 10.51 12.67 11.19
CA LEU A 125 10.51 13.94 11.91
C LEU A 125 11.68 14.85 11.52
N GLN A 126 12.88 14.31 11.32
CA GLN A 126 14.05 15.07 10.88
C GLN A 126 13.84 15.75 9.51
N ASN A 127 13.04 15.12 8.65
CA ASN A 127 12.65 15.66 7.35
C ASN A 127 11.42 16.60 7.42
N LYS A 128 11.00 17.00 8.63
CA LYS A 128 9.97 18.02 8.90
C LYS A 128 8.62 17.72 8.24
N VAL A 129 8.18 16.45 8.27
CA VAL A 129 6.92 15.99 7.65
C VAL A 129 5.71 16.88 8.00
N MET A 130 5.63 17.36 9.25
CA MET A 130 4.55 18.23 9.75
C MET A 130 4.39 19.51 8.92
N THR A 131 5.48 20.00 8.33
CA THR A 131 5.52 21.26 7.57
C THR A 131 5.39 21.08 6.07
N VAL A 132 5.32 19.83 5.59
CA VAL A 132 5.11 19.53 4.16
C VAL A 132 3.74 20.07 3.74
N LYS A 133 3.71 20.71 2.58
CA LYS A 133 2.49 21.25 1.96
C LYS A 133 2.11 20.40 0.76
N ASP A 134 0.85 20.47 0.38
CA ASP A 134 0.34 19.82 -0.82
C ASP A 134 1.02 20.31 -2.08
N ASP A 135 1.22 19.38 -3.00
CA ASP A 135 1.68 19.68 -4.34
C ASP A 135 0.49 19.82 -5.27
N PRO A 136 0.15 21.03 -5.76
CA PRO A 136 -1.01 21.21 -6.63
C PRO A 136 -0.88 20.47 -7.97
N SER A 137 0.35 20.07 -8.36
CA SER A 137 0.60 19.46 -9.66
C SER A 137 -0.03 18.07 -9.81
N SER A 138 -0.27 17.71 -11.07
CA SER A 138 -0.74 16.40 -11.51
C SER A 138 -0.20 16.15 -12.91
N GLY A 139 0.03 14.89 -13.25
CA GLY A 139 0.50 14.47 -14.57
C GLY A 139 -0.26 13.23 -15.03
N ILE A 140 0.07 12.76 -16.23
CA ILE A 140 -0.47 11.51 -16.77
C ILE A 140 0.29 10.32 -16.17
N ASP A 141 1.62 10.44 -16.08
CA ASP A 141 2.51 9.35 -15.67
C ASP A 141 3.10 9.62 -14.28
N GLY A 142 2.37 9.22 -13.24
CA GLY A 142 2.85 9.37 -11.88
C GLY A 142 1.99 8.63 -10.87
N ALA A 143 2.50 8.56 -9.64
CA ALA A 143 1.80 7.98 -8.51
C ALA A 143 1.57 9.04 -7.44
N MET A 144 0.40 9.00 -6.80
CA MET A 144 0.14 9.82 -5.62
C MET A 144 0.80 9.19 -4.39
N VAL A 145 1.40 10.04 -3.56
CA VAL A 145 1.75 9.72 -2.19
C VAL A 145 0.85 10.56 -1.28
N TYR A 146 0.09 9.90 -0.40
CA TYR A 146 -0.70 10.57 0.61
C TYR A 146 -0.05 10.37 1.97
N ILE A 147 0.08 11.44 2.76
CA ILE A 147 0.61 11.38 4.11
C ILE A 147 -0.47 11.89 5.04
N GLU A 148 -1.05 10.98 5.82
CA GLU A 148 -1.91 11.31 6.95
C GLU A 148 -1.04 11.50 8.19
N ILE A 149 -1.36 12.52 8.98
CA ILE A 149 -0.70 12.85 10.24
C ILE A 149 -1.80 13.13 11.24
N SER A 150 -1.81 12.39 12.34
CA SER A 150 -2.83 12.49 13.37
C SER A 150 -2.18 12.62 14.74
N THR A 151 -2.70 13.52 15.55
CA THR A 151 -2.32 13.79 16.94
C THR A 151 -3.62 13.91 17.74
N PRO A 152 -3.61 14.01 19.07
CA PRO A 152 -4.84 14.23 19.83
C PRO A 152 -5.56 15.53 19.41
N GLU A 153 -4.79 16.56 19.06
CA GLU A 153 -5.31 17.91 18.78
C GLU A 153 -5.65 18.14 17.30
N SER A 154 -5.05 17.39 16.38
CA SER A 154 -5.21 17.65 14.96
C SER A 154 -5.05 16.41 14.07
N TYR A 155 -5.75 16.43 12.94
CA TYR A 155 -5.56 15.54 11.81
C TYR A 155 -5.24 16.37 10.57
N LYS A 156 -4.21 15.99 9.83
CA LYS A 156 -3.76 16.63 8.61
C LYS A 156 -3.52 15.57 7.55
N ILE A 157 -3.88 15.88 6.32
CA ILE A 157 -3.50 15.09 5.15
C ILE A 157 -2.70 15.94 4.17
N VAL A 158 -1.71 15.33 3.55
CA VAL A 158 -0.92 15.94 2.46
C VAL A 158 -0.93 15.03 1.26
N SER A 159 -1.08 15.59 0.06
CA SER A 159 -0.93 14.88 -1.21
C SER A 159 0.31 15.35 -1.97
N MET A 160 1.07 14.40 -2.53
CA MET A 160 2.26 14.66 -3.32
C MET A 160 2.22 13.86 -4.63
N TRP A 161 2.26 14.53 -5.78
CA TRP A 161 2.27 13.84 -7.08
C TRP A 161 3.69 13.48 -7.50
N SER A 162 3.95 12.18 -7.61
CA SER A 162 5.19 11.57 -8.11
C SER A 162 6.42 12.33 -7.63
N PRO A 163 6.67 12.41 -6.31
CA PRO A 163 7.73 13.24 -5.77
C PRO A 163 9.07 12.81 -6.37
N CYS A 164 9.74 13.74 -7.02
CA CYS A 164 11.09 13.59 -7.57
C CYS A 164 12.03 14.62 -6.91
N ASP A 165 13.33 14.39 -6.98
CA ASP A 165 14.36 15.24 -6.33
C ASP A 165 14.61 16.57 -7.07
N GLU A 166 13.57 17.14 -7.68
CA GLU A 166 13.64 18.42 -8.38
C GLU A 166 13.22 19.60 -7.48
N LYS A 167 13.27 20.81 -8.04
CA LYS A 167 13.35 22.15 -7.40
C LYS A 167 12.43 22.45 -6.19
N ASP A 168 11.43 21.62 -5.90
CA ASP A 168 10.51 21.78 -4.77
C ASP A 168 11.03 21.12 -3.48
N GLN A 169 11.22 21.93 -2.43
CA GLN A 169 11.70 21.48 -1.12
C GLN A 169 10.76 20.47 -0.42
N ASN A 170 9.44 20.55 -0.63
CA ASN A 170 8.50 19.58 -0.08
C ASN A 170 8.63 18.22 -0.75
N LYS A 171 8.77 18.19 -2.09
CA LYS A 171 9.04 16.94 -2.82
C LYS A 171 10.34 16.29 -2.35
N LYS A 172 11.42 17.07 -2.23
CA LYS A 172 12.72 16.58 -1.72
C LYS A 172 12.60 15.95 -0.34
N ARG A 173 11.82 16.55 0.57
CA ARG A 173 11.57 15.99 1.91
C ARG A 173 10.82 14.66 1.83
N VAL A 174 9.76 14.57 1.03
CA VAL A 174 9.00 13.32 0.87
C VAL A 174 9.87 12.23 0.23
N VAL A 175 10.63 12.53 -0.82
CA VAL A 175 11.58 11.58 -1.43
C VAL A 175 12.57 11.08 -0.39
N LYS A 176 13.14 11.99 0.41
CA LYS A 176 14.09 11.61 1.45
C LYS A 176 13.46 10.73 2.53
N ILE A 177 12.24 11.05 2.98
CA ILE A 177 11.49 10.20 3.92
C ILE A 177 11.31 8.79 3.36
N LEU A 178 10.82 8.66 2.12
CA LEU A 178 10.57 7.37 1.48
C LEU A 178 11.87 6.56 1.30
N ARG A 179 12.95 7.23 0.90
CA ARG A 179 14.26 6.60 0.75
C ARG A 179 14.82 6.12 2.09
N ASP A 180 14.78 6.97 3.11
CA ASP A 180 15.30 6.64 4.43
C ASP A 180 14.48 5.50 5.07
N ILE A 181 13.15 5.45 4.86
CA ILE A 181 12.32 4.28 5.22
C ILE A 181 12.79 3.04 4.46
N ASN A 182 12.92 3.13 3.14
CA ASN A 182 13.37 2.01 2.32
C ASN A 182 14.73 1.45 2.77
N GLU A 183 15.70 2.32 3.08
CA GLU A 183 17.02 1.91 3.57
C GLU A 183 16.94 1.24 4.95
N GLU A 184 16.02 1.67 5.83
CA GLU A 184 15.87 1.15 7.19
C GLU A 184 15.20 -0.24 7.24
N ILE A 185 14.23 -0.52 6.35
CA ILE A 185 13.46 -1.78 6.37
C ILE A 185 13.63 -2.67 5.13
N ASP A 186 14.45 -2.25 4.16
CA ASP A 186 14.64 -2.93 2.87
C ASP A 186 13.30 -3.25 2.17
N THR A 187 12.55 -2.19 1.83
CA THR A 187 11.21 -2.40 1.21
C THR A 187 11.29 -3.18 -0.08
N LYS A 188 12.41 -3.09 -0.82
CA LYS A 188 12.63 -3.90 -2.01
C LYS A 188 12.57 -5.39 -1.68
N LYS A 189 13.31 -5.84 -0.67
CA LYS A 189 13.27 -7.23 -0.23
C LYS A 189 11.88 -7.64 0.22
N ILE A 190 11.18 -6.80 1.00
CA ILE A 190 9.81 -7.09 1.44
C ILE A 190 8.86 -7.28 0.23
N ILE A 191 8.94 -6.39 -0.76
CA ILE A 191 8.14 -6.47 -1.99
C ILE A 191 8.49 -7.72 -2.79
N ASP A 192 9.78 -8.03 -2.95
CA ASP A 192 10.22 -9.22 -3.68
C ASP A 192 9.74 -10.51 -3.00
N ASP A 193 9.95 -10.62 -1.68
CA ASP A 193 9.49 -11.76 -0.89
C ASP A 193 7.96 -11.91 -0.98
N PHE A 194 7.23 -10.79 -0.90
CA PHE A 194 5.78 -10.78 -1.06
C PHE A 194 5.37 -11.32 -2.43
N GLN A 195 5.90 -10.76 -3.52
CA GLN A 195 5.54 -11.19 -4.88
C GLN A 195 5.89 -12.66 -5.12
N VAL A 196 7.05 -13.12 -4.63
CA VAL A 196 7.47 -14.53 -4.73
C VAL A 196 6.62 -15.45 -3.85
N SER A 197 5.96 -14.93 -2.81
CA SER A 197 5.06 -15.71 -1.95
C SER A 197 3.63 -15.87 -2.49
N LEU A 198 3.24 -15.09 -3.49
CA LEU A 198 1.89 -15.13 -4.07
C LEU A 198 1.61 -16.49 -4.74
N ASP A 199 0.35 -16.90 -4.78
CA ASP A 199 -0.07 -18.10 -5.50
C ASP A 199 0.07 -17.93 -7.02
N PRO A 200 0.16 -19.02 -7.81
CA PRO A 200 0.17 -18.91 -9.27
C PRO A 200 -1.06 -18.17 -9.80
N GLY A 201 -0.86 -17.16 -10.62
CA GLY A 201 -1.93 -16.28 -11.08
C GLY A 201 -1.45 -14.97 -11.70
N GLY A 202 -2.40 -14.18 -12.20
CA GLY A 202 -2.16 -12.84 -12.72
C GLY A 202 -2.51 -11.78 -11.68
N TYR A 203 -1.60 -10.84 -11.46
CA TYR A 203 -1.74 -9.78 -10.46
C TYR A 203 -1.56 -8.41 -11.10
N SER A 204 -2.31 -7.42 -10.59
CA SER A 204 -2.08 -6.02 -10.96
C SER A 204 -1.17 -5.34 -9.93
N TRP A 205 -0.35 -4.41 -10.41
CA TRP A 205 0.60 -3.64 -9.61
C TRP A 205 0.59 -2.18 -10.05
N GLY A 206 -0.37 -1.41 -9.53
CA GLY A 206 -0.59 -0.05 -10.01
C GLY A 206 -1.07 -0.06 -11.46
N MET A 207 -0.28 0.52 -12.37
CA MET A 207 -0.58 0.55 -13.81
C MET A 207 0.03 -0.63 -14.59
N THR A 208 0.79 -1.51 -13.94
CA THR A 208 1.38 -2.69 -14.56
C THR A 208 0.66 -3.95 -14.08
N SER A 209 0.96 -5.08 -14.73
CA SER A 209 0.58 -6.40 -14.28
C SER A 209 1.78 -7.33 -14.37
N PHE A 210 1.74 -8.39 -13.57
CA PHE A 210 2.72 -9.47 -13.59
C PHE A 210 2.00 -10.80 -13.37
N SER A 211 2.68 -11.89 -13.69
CA SER A 211 2.19 -13.24 -13.43
C SER A 211 3.16 -13.97 -12.52
N ILE A 212 2.60 -14.80 -11.66
CA ILE A 212 3.33 -15.77 -10.85
C ILE A 212 2.97 -17.14 -11.38
N ASP A 213 3.97 -17.98 -11.61
CA ASP A 213 3.76 -19.34 -12.10
C ASP A 213 4.82 -20.28 -11.53
N ARG A 214 4.45 -21.55 -11.43
CA ARG A 214 5.27 -22.61 -10.85
C ARG A 214 4.91 -23.95 -11.50
N PHE A 215 5.85 -24.88 -11.47
CA PHE A 215 5.49 -26.27 -11.75
C PHE A 215 4.63 -26.82 -10.61
N LEU A 216 3.80 -27.82 -10.93
CA LEU A 216 3.02 -28.54 -9.94
C LEU A 216 3.96 -29.30 -9.01
N ASP A 217 3.60 -29.35 -7.72
CA ASP A 217 4.36 -30.09 -6.72
C ASP A 217 4.43 -31.57 -7.07
N ASP A 218 5.49 -32.23 -6.62
CA ASP A 218 5.71 -33.65 -6.91
C ASP A 218 4.69 -34.59 -6.25
N GLU A 219 3.96 -34.10 -5.24
CA GLU A 219 2.87 -34.82 -4.58
C GLU A 219 1.56 -34.82 -5.41
N GLN A 220 1.42 -33.90 -6.36
CA GLN A 220 0.22 -33.80 -7.18
C GLN A 220 0.22 -34.85 -8.30
N GLU A 221 -0.96 -35.37 -8.65
CA GLU A 221 -1.08 -36.28 -9.78
C GLU A 221 -0.82 -35.52 -11.09
N LYS A 222 0.27 -35.91 -11.77
CA LYS A 222 0.72 -35.32 -13.04
C LYS A 222 0.38 -36.26 -14.21
N THR A 223 -0.24 -35.74 -15.27
CA THR A 223 -0.48 -36.47 -16.52
C THR A 223 0.83 -36.84 -17.21
N ASP A 224 0.77 -37.78 -18.14
CA ASP A 224 1.90 -38.15 -19.00
C ASP A 224 2.43 -36.95 -19.79
N PHE A 225 1.52 -36.15 -20.37
CA PHE A 225 1.86 -34.94 -21.08
C PHE A 225 2.50 -33.90 -20.17
N TYR A 226 1.96 -33.67 -18.97
CA TYR A 226 2.54 -32.70 -18.04
C TYR A 226 3.99 -33.03 -17.73
N LYS A 227 4.29 -34.30 -17.40
CA LYS A 227 5.66 -34.75 -17.10
C LYS A 227 6.61 -34.54 -18.29
N ARG A 228 6.14 -34.86 -19.50
CA ARG A 228 6.91 -34.65 -20.75
C ARG A 228 7.15 -33.17 -21.02
N ALA A 229 6.13 -32.33 -20.86
CA ALA A 229 6.19 -30.90 -21.07
C ALA A 229 7.10 -30.21 -20.03
N GLU A 230 6.94 -30.52 -18.76
CA GLU A 230 7.76 -30.03 -17.65
C GLU A 230 9.25 -30.30 -17.92
N ALA A 231 9.62 -31.54 -18.26
CA ALA A 231 11.00 -31.90 -18.57
C ALA A 231 11.56 -31.11 -19.76
N LYS A 232 10.76 -30.96 -20.83
CA LYS A 232 11.14 -30.19 -22.02
C LYS A 232 11.34 -28.71 -21.70
N ILE A 233 10.42 -28.10 -20.96
CA ILE A 233 10.47 -26.69 -20.57
C ILE A 233 11.69 -26.43 -19.67
N LYS A 234 11.89 -27.25 -18.63
CA LYS A 234 13.05 -27.15 -17.73
C LYS A 234 14.36 -27.18 -18.51
N ASN A 235 14.49 -28.11 -19.46
CA ASN A 235 15.69 -28.25 -20.26
C ASN A 235 15.90 -27.09 -21.25
N GLU A 236 14.87 -26.72 -22.04
CA GLU A 236 15.02 -25.72 -23.11
C GLU A 236 15.08 -24.28 -22.61
N LEU A 237 14.48 -23.98 -21.45
CA LEU A 237 14.50 -22.64 -20.84
C LEU A 237 15.42 -22.54 -19.61
N ASN A 238 16.13 -23.61 -19.26
CA ASN A 238 17.01 -23.67 -18.09
C ASN A 238 16.28 -23.29 -16.78
N ILE A 239 15.05 -23.77 -16.61
CA ILE A 239 14.23 -23.52 -15.41
C ILE A 239 14.51 -24.62 -14.38
N ASN A 240 14.70 -24.20 -13.13
CA ASN A 240 14.97 -25.05 -11.97
C ASN A 240 14.19 -24.55 -10.74
N GLU A 241 14.38 -25.22 -9.60
CA GLU A 241 13.70 -24.89 -8.33
C GLU A 241 14.05 -23.49 -7.79
N GLN A 242 15.18 -22.93 -8.21
CA GLN A 242 15.64 -21.59 -7.81
C GLN A 242 15.18 -20.49 -8.78
N THR A 243 14.44 -20.85 -9.83
CA THR A 243 13.95 -19.88 -10.81
C THR A 243 12.88 -19.00 -10.16
N ASP A 244 13.02 -17.70 -10.32
CA ASP A 244 12.04 -16.73 -9.84
C ASP A 244 10.67 -17.03 -10.46
N PRO A 245 9.61 -17.22 -9.66
CA PRO A 245 8.28 -17.55 -10.18
C PRO A 245 7.65 -16.43 -11.04
N ARG A 246 8.21 -15.22 -11.04
CA ARG A 246 7.86 -14.12 -11.96
C ARG A 246 8.48 -14.28 -13.35
N HIS A 247 9.47 -15.16 -13.51
CA HIS A 247 10.23 -15.37 -14.74
C HIS A 247 9.90 -16.69 -15.44
N PHE A 248 8.72 -17.23 -15.19
CA PHE A 248 8.20 -18.38 -15.92
C PHE A 248 7.69 -17.99 -17.31
N PRO A 249 7.71 -18.91 -18.29
CA PRO A 249 7.34 -18.63 -19.67
C PRO A 249 5.83 -18.45 -19.84
N LEU A 250 5.45 -17.73 -20.90
CA LEU A 250 4.05 -17.64 -21.29
C LEU A 250 3.58 -18.97 -21.89
N VAL A 251 2.49 -19.54 -21.37
CA VAL A 251 1.84 -20.72 -21.95
C VAL A 251 0.74 -20.30 -22.91
N VAL A 252 0.73 -20.87 -24.12
CA VAL A 252 -0.26 -20.62 -25.17
C VAL A 252 -0.78 -21.95 -25.69
N ILE A 253 -2.07 -22.21 -25.53
CA ILE A 253 -2.72 -23.46 -25.98
C ILE A 253 -3.72 -23.10 -27.08
N ASN A 254 -3.56 -23.67 -28.27
CA ASN A 254 -4.36 -23.39 -29.47
C ASN A 254 -4.44 -21.89 -29.80
N GLY A 255 -3.32 -21.18 -29.64
CA GLY A 255 -3.24 -19.73 -29.87
C GLY A 255 -3.82 -18.87 -28.76
N ILE A 256 -4.38 -19.46 -27.69
CA ILE A 256 -4.97 -18.73 -26.56
C ILE A 256 -3.97 -18.72 -25.39
N PRO A 257 -3.53 -17.54 -24.92
CA PRO A 257 -2.72 -17.43 -23.70
C PRO A 257 -3.45 -18.00 -22.48
N ARG A 258 -2.72 -18.77 -21.68
CA ARG A 258 -3.23 -19.39 -20.45
C ARG A 258 -2.61 -18.77 -19.21
N THR A 259 -3.19 -19.13 -18.06
CA THR A 259 -2.88 -18.55 -16.75
C THR A 259 -1.56 -19.06 -16.19
N GLY A 260 -1.19 -20.30 -16.48
CA GLY A 260 0.11 -20.83 -16.10
C GLY A 260 0.39 -22.25 -16.58
N ILE A 261 1.57 -22.77 -16.23
CA ILE A 261 2.04 -24.12 -16.59
C ILE A 261 1.13 -25.20 -15.99
N ALA A 262 0.49 -24.96 -14.85
CA ALA A 262 -0.49 -25.89 -14.27
C ALA A 262 -1.60 -26.30 -15.26
N ASP A 263 -1.99 -25.42 -16.20
CA ASP A 263 -3.01 -25.72 -17.21
C ASP A 263 -2.61 -26.87 -18.15
N LEU A 264 -1.32 -27.20 -18.24
CA LEU A 264 -0.85 -28.32 -19.06
C LEU A 264 -1.32 -29.67 -18.50
N ASN A 265 -1.59 -29.75 -17.20
CA ASN A 265 -2.00 -30.99 -16.53
C ASN A 265 -3.45 -31.40 -16.84
N LYS A 266 -4.17 -30.58 -17.61
CA LYS A 266 -5.52 -30.87 -18.09
C LYS A 266 -5.55 -31.78 -19.32
N TYR A 267 -4.39 -32.08 -19.90
CA TYR A 267 -4.25 -32.84 -21.13
C TYR A 267 -3.37 -34.06 -20.92
N THR A 268 -3.65 -35.11 -21.69
CA THR A 268 -2.81 -36.31 -21.84
C THR A 268 -2.04 -36.27 -23.15
N ASP A 269 -1.03 -37.14 -23.31
CA ASP A 269 -0.22 -37.15 -24.55
C ASP A 269 -1.06 -37.46 -25.79
N SER A 270 -2.12 -38.26 -25.67
CA SER A 270 -3.04 -38.58 -26.78
C SER A 270 -3.88 -37.40 -27.25
N GLU A 271 -3.97 -36.31 -26.48
CA GLU A 271 -4.77 -35.13 -26.80
C GLU A 271 -3.92 -33.99 -27.37
N VAL A 272 -2.58 -34.14 -27.38
CA VAL A 272 -1.65 -33.07 -27.77
C VAL A 272 -0.97 -33.41 -29.10
N GLU A 273 -1.18 -32.57 -30.11
CA GLU A 273 -0.56 -32.69 -31.43
C GLU A 273 0.91 -32.29 -31.38
N SER A 274 1.21 -31.16 -30.72
CA SER A 274 2.59 -30.67 -30.62
C SER A 274 2.83 -29.73 -29.44
N ILE A 275 4.09 -29.70 -29.00
CA ILE A 275 4.63 -28.73 -28.06
C ILE A 275 5.90 -28.10 -28.65
N LYS A 276 5.96 -26.78 -28.65
CA LYS A 276 7.11 -26.00 -29.11
C LYS A 276 7.47 -24.97 -28.06
N VAL A 277 8.74 -24.95 -27.64
CA VAL A 277 9.26 -23.95 -26.72
C VAL A 277 10.04 -22.93 -27.53
N LEU A 278 9.77 -21.64 -27.27
CA LEU A 278 10.51 -20.51 -27.81
C LEU A 278 11.37 -19.96 -26.68
N SER A 279 12.70 -19.99 -26.85
CA SER A 279 13.60 -19.37 -25.87
C SER A 279 13.46 -17.85 -25.88
N GLY A 280 13.55 -17.23 -24.70
CA GLY A 280 13.60 -15.78 -24.57
C GLY A 280 14.82 -15.16 -25.28
N SER A 281 15.95 -15.87 -25.31
CA SER A 281 17.19 -15.43 -25.96
C SER A 281 17.05 -15.21 -27.46
N ASP A 282 16.12 -15.91 -28.10
CA ASP A 282 15.98 -15.91 -29.56
C ASP A 282 15.11 -14.73 -30.05
N GLY A 283 14.54 -13.93 -29.14
CA GLY A 283 13.70 -12.76 -29.42
C GLY A 283 12.32 -13.08 -30.01
N LYS A 284 12.11 -14.28 -30.55
CA LYS A 284 10.86 -14.72 -31.20
C LYS A 284 9.65 -14.69 -30.28
N GLY A 285 9.84 -15.00 -28.99
CA GLY A 285 8.78 -14.89 -27.98
C GLY A 285 8.27 -13.46 -27.87
N THR A 286 9.19 -12.50 -27.75
CA THR A 286 8.88 -11.07 -27.67
C THR A 286 8.31 -10.50 -28.98
N GLU A 287 8.79 -10.97 -30.13
CA GLU A 287 8.27 -10.57 -31.45
C GLU A 287 6.78 -10.88 -31.61
N LEU A 288 6.35 -12.07 -31.15
CA LEU A 288 4.97 -12.53 -31.31
C LEU A 288 4.05 -12.15 -30.13
N TYR A 289 4.59 -12.08 -28.91
CA TYR A 289 3.80 -11.96 -27.67
C TYR A 289 4.17 -10.74 -26.81
N GLY A 290 5.05 -9.86 -27.32
CA GLY A 290 5.52 -8.68 -26.62
C GLY A 290 6.27 -9.02 -25.33
N ARG A 291 6.24 -8.11 -24.34
CA ARG A 291 6.97 -8.27 -23.07
C ARG A 291 6.65 -9.57 -22.33
N ARG A 292 5.45 -10.13 -22.49
CA ARG A 292 5.06 -11.41 -21.86
C ARG A 292 5.84 -12.61 -22.39
N GLY A 293 6.45 -12.51 -23.57
CA GLY A 293 7.29 -13.55 -24.16
C GLY A 293 8.79 -13.43 -23.84
N GLU A 294 9.19 -12.45 -23.02
CA GLU A 294 10.60 -12.17 -22.68
C GLU A 294 11.28 -13.36 -22.01
N ASN A 295 10.56 -14.09 -21.15
CA ASN A 295 11.08 -15.28 -20.45
C ASN A 295 10.84 -16.59 -21.23
N GLY A 296 10.52 -16.49 -22.51
CA GLY A 296 10.17 -17.60 -23.37
C GLY A 296 8.66 -17.88 -23.44
N VAL A 297 8.28 -18.72 -24.40
CA VAL A 297 6.88 -19.04 -24.70
C VAL A 297 6.74 -20.53 -24.98
N VAL A 298 5.77 -21.19 -24.35
CA VAL A 298 5.41 -22.58 -24.60
C VAL A 298 4.15 -22.62 -25.44
N LEU A 299 4.29 -23.03 -26.70
CA LEU A 299 3.20 -23.17 -27.66
C LEU A 299 2.72 -24.61 -27.72
N ILE A 300 1.43 -24.81 -27.53
CA ILE A 300 0.80 -26.13 -27.54
C ILE A 300 -0.36 -26.12 -28.52
N LYS A 301 -0.44 -27.19 -29.30
CA LYS A 301 -1.56 -27.46 -30.20
C LYS A 301 -2.19 -28.80 -29.81
N THR A 302 -3.48 -28.80 -29.52
CA THR A 302 -4.22 -30.03 -29.21
C THR A 302 -4.79 -30.64 -30.48
N ILE A 303 -5.02 -31.95 -30.43
CA ILE A 303 -5.79 -32.65 -31.45
C ILE A 303 -7.26 -32.26 -31.22
N ASN A 304 -7.92 -31.72 -32.24
CA ASN A 304 -9.35 -31.43 -32.19
C ASN A 304 -10.19 -32.71 -32.14
#